data_AF-A0A7V9UDT6-F1
#
_entry.id   AF-A0A7V9UDT6-F1
#
_cell.length_a   1.000
_cell.length_b   1.000
_cell.length_c   1.000
_cell.angle_alpha   90.00
_cell.angle_beta   90.00
_cell.angle_gamma   90.00
#
_symmetry.space_group_name_H-M   'P 1'
#
loop_
_entity.id
_entity.type
_entity.pdbx_description
1 polymer ?
#
loop_
_entity_poly.entity_id
_entity_poly.type
_entity_poly.pdbx_seq_one_letter_code
_entity_poly.pdbx_strand_id
1 'polypeptide(L)'
;MGTTFVADAVASLEKANADLEPELLSVQDARKQLAGYARVKKLAAFGEAMLARRLDDAQAVARVTGTSVGKAKSVVETGKALGDADEVRAAFQGGDISLDQAAEIARAEVARPGSAAGLLTEVNKESFGVLRD
;
A
#
# COMPACT_ATOMS: atom_id res chain seq x y z
N MET A 1 19.97 -1.80 -9.05
CA MET A 1 19.93 -2.80 -7.96
C MET A 1 18.51 -3.03 -7.43
N GLY A 2 17.71 -2.00 -7.11
CA GLY A 2 16.33 -2.21 -6.63
C GLY A 2 15.33 -2.78 -7.67
N THR A 3 15.59 -2.59 -8.96
CA THR A 3 14.68 -3.01 -10.05
C THR A 3 14.56 -4.53 -10.19
N THR A 4 15.60 -5.28 -9.82
CA THR A 4 15.61 -6.75 -9.92
C THR A 4 14.63 -7.39 -8.92
N PHE A 5 14.55 -6.86 -7.70
CA PHE A 5 13.65 -7.40 -6.67
C PHE A 5 12.17 -7.23 -7.00
N VAL A 6 11.79 -6.12 -7.66
CA VAL A 6 10.40 -5.93 -8.12
C VAL A 6 10.06 -6.93 -9.22
N ALA A 7 10.99 -7.19 -10.14
CA ALA A 7 10.80 -8.18 -11.19
C ALA A 7 10.63 -9.60 -10.62
N ASP A 8 11.44 -9.98 -9.62
CA ASP A 8 11.33 -11.29 -8.97
C ASP A 8 10.01 -11.44 -8.20
N ALA A 9 9.55 -10.37 -7.55
CA ALA A 9 8.24 -10.35 -6.89
C ALA A 9 7.09 -10.51 -7.89
N VAL A 10 7.16 -9.83 -9.04
CA VAL A 10 6.20 -9.99 -10.14
C VAL A 10 6.19 -11.42 -10.64
N ALA A 11 7.36 -12.00 -10.95
CA ALA A 11 7.46 -13.38 -11.41
C ALA A 11 6.90 -14.40 -10.40
N SER A 12 7.05 -14.12 -9.09
CA SER A 12 6.49 -14.96 -8.03
C SER A 12 4.96 -14.87 -7.98
N LEU A 13 4.40 -13.67 -8.17
CA LEU A 13 2.95 -13.45 -8.24
C LEU A 13 2.34 -14.06 -9.51
N GLU A 14 3.03 -13.98 -10.64
CA GLU A 14 2.60 -14.61 -11.90
C GLU A 14 2.45 -16.13 -11.72
N LYS A 15 3.42 -16.78 -11.09
CA LYS A 15 3.34 -18.20 -10.75
C LYS A 15 2.19 -18.49 -9.78
N ALA A 16 2.07 -17.70 -8.71
CA ALA A 16 1.00 -17.87 -7.74
C ALA A 16 -0.41 -17.71 -8.35
N ASN A 17 -0.56 -16.85 -9.36
CA ASN A 17 -1.81 -16.66 -10.10
C ASN A 17 -2.07 -17.80 -11.10
N ALA A 18 -1.03 -18.32 -11.76
CA ALA A 18 -1.16 -19.40 -12.74
C ALA A 18 -1.66 -20.71 -12.10
N ASP A 19 -1.24 -20.97 -10.86
CA ASP A 19 -1.61 -22.17 -10.10
C ASP A 19 -2.83 -21.93 -9.17
N LEU A 20 -3.50 -20.78 -9.27
CA LEU A 20 -4.62 -20.45 -8.39
C LEU A 20 -5.90 -21.17 -8.85
N GLU A 21 -6.27 -22.23 -8.11
CA GLU A 21 -7.53 -22.96 -8.27
C GLU A 21 -8.40 -22.78 -7.01
N PRO A 22 -9.24 -21.72 -6.92
CA PRO A 22 -9.99 -21.37 -5.72
C PRO A 22 -10.88 -22.52 -5.18
N GLU A 23 -11.44 -23.31 -6.08
CA GLU A 23 -12.32 -24.43 -5.78
C GLU A 23 -11.59 -25.62 -5.11
N LEU A 24 -10.26 -25.68 -5.23
CA LEU A 24 -9.42 -26.67 -4.56
C LEU A 24 -8.88 -26.20 -3.20
N LEU A 25 -9.06 -24.92 -2.86
CA LEU A 25 -8.60 -24.36 -1.60
C LEU A 25 -9.62 -24.61 -0.48
N SER A 26 -9.09 -24.93 0.70
CA SER A 26 -9.89 -24.79 1.92
C SER A 26 -10.23 -23.31 2.15
N VAL A 27 -11.36 -23.02 2.81
CA VAL A 27 -11.72 -21.65 3.19
C VAL A 27 -10.61 -20.99 4.02
N GLN A 28 -9.94 -21.75 4.87
CA GLN A 28 -8.84 -21.26 5.69
C GLN A 28 -7.63 -20.85 4.84
N ASP A 29 -7.27 -21.65 3.83
CA ASP A 29 -6.12 -21.34 2.97
C ASP A 29 -6.45 -20.21 1.99
N ALA A 30 -7.68 -20.14 1.49
CA ALA A 30 -8.18 -18.99 0.73
C ALA A 30 -8.05 -17.67 1.53
N ARG A 31 -8.40 -17.67 2.82
CA ARG A 31 -8.23 -16.50 3.71
C ARG A 31 -6.75 -16.11 3.86
N LYS A 32 -5.86 -17.09 4.09
CA LYS A 32 -4.41 -16.84 4.21
C LYS A 32 -3.83 -16.27 2.91
N GLN A 33 -4.20 -16.85 1.77
CA GLN A 33 -3.71 -16.41 0.47
C GLN A 33 -4.22 -15.01 0.13
N LEU A 34 -5.49 -14.72 0.42
CA LEU A 34 -6.05 -13.37 0.29
C LEU A 34 -5.33 -12.35 1.16
N ALA A 35 -4.99 -12.70 2.41
CA ALA A 35 -4.18 -11.84 3.28
C ALA A 35 -2.77 -11.59 2.70
N GLY A 36 -2.17 -12.59 2.05
CA GLY A 36 -0.93 -12.44 1.29
C GLY A 36 -1.05 -11.42 0.15
N TYR A 37 -2.08 -11.54 -0.70
CA TYR A 37 -2.34 -10.56 -1.75
C TYR A 37 -2.59 -9.15 -1.19
N ALA A 38 -3.29 -9.04 -0.04
CA ALA A 38 -3.50 -7.75 0.61
C ALA A 38 -2.17 -7.12 1.08
N ARG A 39 -1.26 -7.91 1.66
CA ARG A 39 0.08 -7.42 2.06
C ARG A 39 0.90 -6.98 0.85
N VAL A 40 0.88 -7.74 -0.24
CA VAL A 40 1.53 -7.39 -1.50
C VAL A 40 1.03 -6.05 -2.03
N LYS A 41 -0.29 -5.83 -2.05
CA LYS A 41 -0.88 -4.55 -2.48
C LYS A 41 -0.41 -3.37 -1.62
N LYS A 42 -0.33 -3.53 -0.30
CA LYS A 42 0.17 -2.46 0.59
C LYS A 42 1.63 -2.12 0.30
N LEU A 43 2.49 -3.13 0.14
CA LEU A 43 3.91 -2.95 -0.17
C LEU A 43 4.13 -2.31 -1.54
N ALA A 44 3.41 -2.77 -2.57
CA ALA A 44 3.48 -2.20 -3.91
C ALA A 44 3.03 -0.73 -3.92
N ALA A 45 1.95 -0.41 -3.20
CA ALA A 45 1.42 0.95 -3.12
C ALA A 45 2.42 1.96 -2.54
N PHE A 46 3.30 1.54 -1.60
CA PHE A 46 4.38 2.41 -1.14
C PHE A 46 5.35 2.77 -2.27
N GLY A 47 5.82 1.75 -3.00
CA GLY A 47 6.71 1.95 -4.15
C GLY A 47 6.08 2.84 -5.21
N GLU A 48 4.81 2.60 -5.53
CA GLU A 48 4.03 3.44 -6.46
C GLU A 48 3.95 4.89 -5.98
N ALA A 49 3.59 5.15 -4.72
CA ALA A 49 3.49 6.52 -4.20
C ALA A 49 4.82 7.28 -4.24
N MET A 50 5.94 6.61 -3.92
CA MET A 50 7.27 7.22 -3.96
C MET A 50 7.73 7.54 -5.38
N LEU A 51 7.48 6.63 -6.33
CA LEU A 51 7.78 6.84 -7.74
C LEU A 51 6.84 7.89 -8.37
N ALA A 52 5.56 7.87 -8.03
CA ALA A 52 4.57 8.85 -8.48
C ALA A 52 4.95 10.27 -8.03
N ARG A 53 5.35 10.45 -6.76
CA ARG A 53 5.93 11.73 -6.28
C ARG A 53 7.12 12.15 -7.11
N ARG A 54 8.03 11.22 -7.43
CA ARG A 54 9.24 11.52 -8.20
C ARG A 54 8.92 11.92 -9.64
N LEU A 55 7.92 11.30 -10.26
CA LEU A 55 7.47 11.62 -11.61
C LEU A 55 6.71 12.95 -11.65
N ASP A 56 5.95 13.27 -10.61
CA ASP A 56 5.06 14.44 -10.52
C ASP A 56 4.15 14.61 -11.76
N ASP A 57 3.75 13.48 -12.35
CA ASP A 57 2.93 13.40 -13.56
C ASP A 57 1.79 12.41 -13.34
N ALA A 58 0.63 12.94 -12.96
CA ALA A 58 -0.57 12.13 -12.73
C ALA A 58 -1.08 11.43 -14.00
N GLN A 59 -0.81 11.96 -15.20
CA GLN A 59 -1.22 11.31 -16.45
C GLN A 59 -0.36 10.09 -16.74
N ALA A 60 0.97 10.22 -16.58
CA ALA A 60 1.89 9.09 -16.71
C ALA A 60 1.57 8.00 -15.68
N VAL A 61 1.35 8.38 -14.42
CA VAL A 61 0.99 7.43 -13.35
C VAL A 61 -0.34 6.73 -13.65
N ALA A 62 -1.38 7.46 -14.07
CA ALA A 62 -2.67 6.87 -14.43
C ALA A 62 -2.52 5.85 -15.56
N ARG A 63 -1.75 6.18 -16.60
CA ARG A 63 -1.51 5.31 -17.75
C ARG A 63 -0.78 4.03 -17.37
N VAL A 64 0.25 4.11 -16.52
CA VAL A 64 1.06 2.94 -16.12
C VAL A 64 0.31 2.04 -15.14
N THR A 65 -0.44 2.63 -14.20
CA THR A 65 -1.14 1.88 -13.14
C THR A 65 -2.54 1.40 -13.55
N GLY A 66 -3.05 1.83 -14.70
CA GLY A 66 -4.40 1.51 -15.16
C GLY A 66 -5.49 2.11 -14.27
N THR A 67 -5.24 3.29 -13.70
CA THR A 67 -6.18 4.00 -12.80
C THR A 67 -6.68 5.31 -13.41
N SER A 68 -7.71 5.90 -12.82
CA SER A 68 -8.17 7.23 -13.24
C SER A 68 -7.15 8.31 -12.90
N VAL A 69 -7.12 9.39 -13.69
CA VAL A 69 -6.23 10.55 -13.42
C VAL A 69 -6.49 11.14 -12.03
N GLY A 70 -7.74 11.15 -11.57
CA GLY A 70 -8.08 11.60 -10.21
C GLY A 70 -7.42 10.74 -9.13
N LYS A 71 -7.45 9.41 -9.29
CA LYS A 71 -6.79 8.49 -8.36
C LYS A 71 -5.26 8.64 -8.42
N ALA A 72 -4.70 8.74 -9.62
CA ALA A 72 -3.27 8.98 -9.81
C ALA A 72 -2.80 10.29 -9.17
N LYS A 73 -3.60 11.36 -9.28
CA LYS A 73 -3.33 12.64 -8.60
C LYS A 73 -3.29 12.46 -7.09
N SER A 74 -4.26 11.73 -6.50
CA SER A 74 -4.24 11.42 -5.08
C SER A 74 -2.97 10.67 -4.68
N VAL A 75 -2.52 9.69 -5.47
CA VAL A 75 -1.26 8.95 -5.20
C VAL A 75 -0.04 9.87 -5.19
N VAL A 76 0.06 10.78 -6.18
CA VAL A 76 1.14 11.79 -6.24
C VAL A 76 1.13 12.68 -5.00
N GLU A 77 -0.04 13.19 -4.62
CA GLU A 77 -0.20 14.08 -3.46
C GLU A 77 0.09 13.35 -2.14
N THR A 78 -0.34 12.10 -1.98
CA THR A 78 0.04 11.26 -0.83
C THR A 78 1.56 11.10 -0.77
N GLY A 79 2.20 10.80 -1.90
CA GLY A 79 3.66 10.70 -1.97
C GLY A 79 4.36 11.98 -1.49
N LYS A 80 3.85 13.15 -1.89
CA LYS A 80 4.36 14.47 -1.43
C LYS A 80 4.17 14.66 0.07
N ALA A 81 2.97 14.41 0.61
CA ALA A 81 2.65 14.57 2.03
C ALA A 81 3.52 13.68 2.95
N LEU A 82 3.92 12.49 2.47
CA LEU A 82 4.83 11.59 3.19
C LEU A 82 6.28 12.10 3.25
N GLY A 83 6.62 13.19 2.55
CA GLY A 83 7.92 13.84 2.64
C GLY A 83 8.24 14.35 4.04
N ASP A 84 7.21 14.84 4.74
CA ASP A 84 7.35 15.50 6.05
C ASP A 84 6.80 14.66 7.21
N ALA A 85 6.27 13.45 6.93
CA ALA A 85 5.62 12.57 7.90
C ALA A 85 6.40 11.25 8.05
N ASP A 86 7.57 11.30 8.69
CA ASP A 86 8.52 10.18 8.75
C ASP A 86 7.92 8.90 9.37
N GLU A 87 7.14 9.02 10.46
CA GLU A 87 6.50 7.86 11.11
C GLU A 87 5.46 7.20 10.19
N VAL A 88 4.66 8.01 9.49
CA VAL A 88 3.66 7.53 8.52
C VAL A 88 4.36 6.85 7.34
N ARG A 89 5.46 7.45 6.86
CA ARG A 89 6.29 6.86 5.80
C ARG A 89 6.84 5.51 6.20
N ALA A 90 7.36 5.37 7.42
CA ALA A 90 7.91 4.11 7.92
C ALA A 90 6.83 3.01 8.01
N ALA A 91 5.66 3.33 8.58
CA ALA A 91 4.54 2.39 8.67
C ALA A 91 4.01 1.97 7.28
N PHE A 92 3.98 2.91 6.33
CA PHE A 92 3.55 2.60 4.96
C PHE A 92 4.59 1.77 4.21
N GLN A 93 5.89 2.08 4.37
CA GLN A 93 7.00 1.32 3.79
C GLN A 93 6.99 -0.14 4.25
N GLY A 94 6.64 -0.40 5.51
CA GLY A 94 6.48 -1.74 6.04
C GLY A 94 5.26 -2.49 5.50
N GLY A 95 4.27 -1.79 4.92
CA GLY A 95 2.98 -2.34 4.54
C GLY A 95 2.04 -2.58 5.73
N ASP A 96 2.24 -1.84 6.82
CA ASP A 96 1.40 -1.95 8.02
C ASP A 96 0.09 -1.19 7.80
N ILE A 97 0.17 -0.01 7.17
CA ILE A 97 -0.99 0.77 6.72
C ILE A 97 -1.19 0.69 5.21
N SER A 98 -2.43 0.89 4.76
CA SER A 98 -2.75 1.03 3.32
C SER A 98 -2.41 2.43 2.79
N LEU A 99 -2.46 2.60 1.46
CA LEU A 99 -2.30 3.91 0.83
C LEU A 99 -3.34 4.92 1.32
N ASP A 100 -4.60 4.50 1.44
CA ASP A 100 -5.69 5.38 1.90
C ASP A 100 -5.45 5.82 3.35
N GLN A 101 -5.05 4.88 4.23
CA GLN A 101 -4.67 5.19 5.61
C GLN A 101 -3.46 6.14 5.66
N ALA A 102 -2.42 5.87 4.86
CA ALA A 102 -1.26 6.76 4.77
C ALA A 102 -1.65 8.17 4.32
N ALA A 103 -2.56 8.30 3.34
CA ALA A 103 -3.05 9.57 2.84
C ALA A 103 -3.86 10.36 3.89
N GLU A 104 -4.71 9.68 4.66
CA GLU A 104 -5.47 10.31 5.74
C GLU A 104 -4.55 10.75 6.89
N ILE A 105 -3.67 9.87 7.36
CA ILE A 105 -2.78 10.16 8.50
C ILE A 105 -1.76 11.24 8.14
N ALA A 106 -1.18 11.21 6.93
CA ALA A 106 -0.24 12.25 6.50
C ALA A 106 -0.93 13.62 6.39
N ARG A 107 -2.19 13.68 5.93
CA ARG A 107 -2.97 14.93 5.95
C ARG A 107 -3.27 15.41 7.36
N ALA A 108 -3.61 14.49 8.27
CA ALA A 108 -3.83 14.82 9.67
C ALA A 108 -2.56 15.38 10.33
N GLU A 109 -1.39 14.79 10.03
CA GLU A 109 -0.10 15.25 10.53
C GLU A 109 0.25 16.66 10.01
N VAL A 110 -0.01 16.95 8.73
CA VAL A 110 0.17 18.31 8.18
C VAL A 110 -0.78 19.32 8.85
N ALA A 111 -2.04 18.94 9.09
CA ALA A 111 -3.03 19.82 9.73
C ALA A 111 -2.79 20.00 11.24
N ARG A 112 -2.25 18.97 11.90
CA ARG A 112 -1.95 18.92 13.33
C ARG A 112 -0.68 18.10 13.56
N PRO A 113 0.50 18.74 13.57
CA PRO A 113 1.76 18.05 13.84
C PRO A 113 1.74 17.29 15.16
N GLY A 114 2.31 16.09 15.16
CA GLY A 114 2.33 15.15 16.28
C GLY A 114 1.07 14.28 16.41
N SER A 115 0.16 14.29 15.42
CA SER A 115 -1.06 13.46 15.45
C SER A 115 -0.85 12.05 14.89
N ALA A 116 0.19 11.83 14.07
CA ALA A 116 0.46 10.57 13.40
C ALA A 116 0.57 9.36 14.36
N ALA A 117 1.35 9.48 15.44
CA ALA A 117 1.57 8.38 16.39
C ALA A 117 0.28 7.82 17.00
N GLY A 118 -0.65 8.71 17.36
CA GLY A 118 -1.95 8.33 17.91
C GLY A 118 -2.81 7.61 16.88
N LEU A 119 -2.87 8.13 15.65
CA LEU A 119 -3.66 7.54 14.56
C LEU A 119 -3.10 6.17 14.13
N LEU A 120 -1.78 6.02 14.05
CA LEU A 120 -1.13 4.74 13.75
C LEU A 120 -1.44 3.67 14.81
N THR A 121 -1.54 4.08 16.07
CA THR A 121 -1.92 3.17 17.16
C THR A 121 -3.33 2.63 16.98
N GLU A 122 -4.29 3.48 16.58
CA GLU A 122 -5.68 3.06 16.35
C GLU A 122 -5.81 2.13 15.14
N VAL A 123 -5.11 2.42 14.05
CA VAL A 123 -5.10 1.56 12.85
C VAL A 123 -4.62 0.13 13.16
N ASN A 124 -3.63 0.01 14.04
CA ASN A 124 -3.12 -1.30 14.46
C ASN A 124 -4.16 -2.06 15.30
N LYS A 125 -4.89 -1.40 16.20
CA LYS A 125 -5.93 -2.06 17.02
C LYS A 125 -7.06 -2.65 16.16
N GLU A 126 -7.52 -1.93 15.15
CA GLU A 126 -8.57 -2.42 14.23
C GLU A 126 -8.08 -3.61 13.40
N SER A 127 -6.81 -3.60 12.98
CA SER A 127 -6.21 -4.72 12.23
C SER A 127 -6.10 -6.01 13.04
N PHE A 128 -5.93 -5.91 14.37
CA PHE A 128 -5.96 -7.08 15.28
C PHE A 128 -7.38 -7.62 15.53
N GLY A 129 -8.41 -6.78 15.46
CA GLY A 129 -9.80 -7.19 15.65
C GLY A 129 -10.26 -8.19 14.59
N VAL A 130 -9.85 -7.99 13.33
CA VAL A 130 -10.22 -8.84 12.19
C VAL A 130 -9.54 -10.22 12.22
N LEU A 131 -8.46 -10.40 12.99
CA LEU A 131 -7.73 -11.67 13.09
C LEU A 131 -8.27 -12.62 14.19
N ARG A 132 -9.21 -12.14 15.02
CA ARG A 132 -9.74 -12.90 16.16
C ARG A 132 -11.06 -13.65 15.87
N ASP A 133 -11.65 -13.40 14.71
CA ASP A 133 -12.91 -13.99 14.21
C ASP A 133 -12.67 -14.95 13.02
#